data_AF-A0A8H7UDZ4-F1
#
_entry.id   AF-A0A8H7UDZ4-F1
#
_cell.length_a   1.000
_cell.length_b   1.000
_cell.length_c   1.000
_cell.angle_alpha   90.00
_cell.angle_beta   90.00
_cell.angle_gamma   90.00
#
_symmetry.space_group_name_H-M   'P 1'
#
loop_
_entity.id
_entity.type
_entity.pdbx_description
1 polymer ?
#
loop_
_entity_poly.entity_id
_entity_poly.type
_entity_poly.pdbx_seq_one_letter_code
_entity_poly.pdbx_strand_id
1 'polypeptide(L)'
;MVVNITEDSVNVLVTGFEVCGKHAINPSWEVAKTFSGTTIKSGKKEVLLSSIRLPVEYQPIIDIVPPLHREPHNFNYVFHIGVGLNGPIRMETLARNGPYNKIDNRNETPVGEVIEGPPQLFTKVNVEHVIEWGKSKKGWKDNVRLSTDAGLYLCEWTLFTSLRESVKEDSSNATVLFIHVPQIGEGEGMMTLESMTQTVSEIIEGVIANSN
;
A
#
# COMPACT_ATOMS: atom_id res chain seq x y z
N MET A 1 25.99 3.81 6.87
CA MET A 1 26.37 2.69 5.98
C MET A 1 25.67 2.97 4.67
N VAL A 2 26.39 3.36 3.62
CA VAL A 2 25.79 3.61 2.31
C VAL A 2 25.55 2.24 1.69
N VAL A 3 24.29 1.85 1.55
CA VAL A 3 23.93 0.63 0.83
C VAL A 3 24.23 0.94 -0.63
N ASN A 4 25.23 0.27 -1.22
CA ASN A 4 25.47 0.35 -2.66
C ASN A 4 24.30 -0.33 -3.37
N ILE A 5 23.30 0.48 -3.74
CA ILE A 5 22.21 0.08 -4.63
C ILE A 5 22.87 -0.21 -5.98
N THR A 6 22.98 -1.50 -6.33
CA THR A 6 23.39 -1.90 -7.68
C THR A 6 22.28 -1.50 -8.65
N GLU A 7 22.60 -1.28 -9.94
CA GLU A 7 21.61 -0.99 -11.00
C GLU A 7 20.48 -2.05 -11.10
N ASP A 8 20.67 -3.23 -10.50
CA ASP A 8 19.72 -4.34 -10.47
C ASP A 8 18.84 -4.41 -9.21
N SER A 9 19.02 -3.49 -8.25
CA SER A 9 18.27 -3.48 -6.99
C SER A 9 17.07 -2.53 -7.03
N VAL A 10 15.93 -3.02 -6.54
CA VAL A 10 14.64 -2.33 -6.51
C VAL A 10 14.36 -1.87 -5.09
N ASN A 11 14.22 -0.56 -4.89
CA ASN A 11 13.90 0.02 -3.60
C ASN A 11 12.38 0.16 -3.43
N VAL A 12 11.85 -0.43 -2.37
CA VAL A 12 10.41 -0.53 -2.11
C VAL A 12 10.09 0.03 -0.74
N LEU A 13 9.13 0.94 -0.71
CA LEU A 13 8.49 1.39 0.53
C LEU A 13 7.21 0.60 0.77
N VAL A 14 7.04 0.11 2.00
CA VAL A 14 5.79 -0.48 2.49
C VAL A 14 5.28 0.32 3.67
N THR A 15 4.07 0.87 3.60
CA THR A 15 3.48 1.58 4.75
C THR A 15 2.36 0.77 5.39
N GLY A 16 2.14 1.02 6.68
CA GLY A 16 0.95 0.58 7.39
C GLY A 16 0.48 1.68 8.34
N PHE A 17 -0.76 1.58 8.83
CA PHE A 17 -1.32 2.60 9.71
C PHE A 17 -1.16 2.24 11.17
N GLU A 18 -0.98 3.26 12.02
CA GLU A 18 -1.17 3.10 13.46
C GLU A 18 -2.58 2.63 13.82
N VAL A 19 -2.79 2.40 15.11
CA VAL A 19 -4.09 1.97 15.64
C VAL A 19 -5.15 3.06 15.39
N CYS A 20 -6.32 2.64 14.92
CA CYS A 20 -7.49 3.49 14.72
C CYS A 20 -8.58 3.14 15.74
N GLY A 21 -9.26 4.15 16.29
CA GLY A 21 -10.44 3.94 17.14
C GLY A 21 -10.17 3.11 18.40
N LYS A 22 -10.97 2.05 18.62
CA LYS A 22 -10.91 1.21 19.84
C LYS A 22 -10.06 -0.06 19.68
N HIS A 23 -9.42 -0.25 18.54
CA HIS A 23 -8.62 -1.44 18.31
C HIS A 23 -7.34 -1.42 19.17
N ALA A 24 -6.81 -2.57 19.54
CA ALA A 24 -5.52 -2.64 20.23
C ALA A 24 -4.34 -2.74 19.24
N ILE A 25 -4.62 -3.23 18.03
CA ILE A 25 -3.64 -3.57 17.00
C ILE A 25 -4.22 -3.17 15.65
N ASN A 26 -3.38 -2.66 14.74
CA ASN A 26 -3.73 -2.48 13.33
C ASN A 26 -2.97 -3.52 12.49
N PRO A 27 -3.66 -4.50 11.87
CA PRO A 27 -3.03 -5.53 11.04
C PRO A 27 -2.13 -4.96 9.94
N SER A 28 -2.46 -3.79 9.39
CA SER A 28 -1.66 -3.18 8.34
C SER A 28 -0.25 -2.83 8.78
N TRP A 29 -0.07 -2.24 9.97
CA TRP A 29 1.26 -1.96 10.51
C TRP A 29 1.97 -3.22 10.95
N GLU A 30 1.25 -4.17 11.53
CA GLU A 30 1.82 -5.45 11.95
C GLU A 30 2.40 -6.23 10.76
N VAL A 31 1.76 -6.18 9.60
CA VAL A 31 2.30 -6.72 8.35
C VAL A 31 3.45 -5.85 7.84
N ALA A 32 3.23 -4.54 7.68
CA ALA A 32 4.21 -3.64 7.07
C ALA A 32 5.56 -3.64 7.79
N LYS A 33 5.57 -3.67 9.13
CA LYS A 33 6.83 -3.61 9.91
C LYS A 33 7.74 -4.82 9.71
N THR A 34 7.20 -5.97 9.28
CA THR A 34 8.00 -7.18 9.02
C THR A 34 8.92 -7.02 7.82
N PHE A 35 8.60 -6.12 6.90
CA PHE A 35 9.40 -5.87 5.70
C PHE A 35 10.56 -4.89 5.93
N SER A 36 10.57 -4.16 7.05
CA SER A 36 11.54 -3.10 7.28
C SER A 36 12.97 -3.62 7.39
N GLY A 37 13.86 -3.18 6.50
CA GLY A 37 15.26 -3.60 6.49
C GLY A 37 15.47 -5.03 6.00
N THR A 38 14.47 -5.59 5.30
CA THR A 38 14.55 -6.93 4.70
C THR A 38 14.79 -6.87 3.20
N THR A 39 15.18 -8.01 2.64
CA THR A 39 15.35 -8.19 1.21
C THR A 39 14.60 -9.41 0.74
N ILE A 40 13.88 -9.30 -0.38
CA ILE A 40 13.30 -10.44 -1.10
C ILE A 40 13.87 -10.52 -2.52
N LYS A 41 13.65 -11.65 -3.20
CA LYS A 41 14.01 -11.81 -4.62
C LYS A 41 12.77 -11.81 -5.49
N SER A 42 12.82 -11.09 -6.61
CA SER A 42 11.84 -11.21 -7.69
C SER A 42 12.58 -11.46 -9.00
N GLY A 43 12.59 -12.72 -9.44
CA GLY A 43 13.44 -13.17 -10.54
C GLY A 43 14.93 -12.96 -10.24
N LYS A 44 15.60 -12.11 -11.04
CA LYS A 44 17.01 -11.73 -10.84
C LYS A 44 17.20 -10.47 -9.99
N LYS A 45 16.12 -9.72 -9.73
CA LYS A 45 16.16 -8.45 -9.02
C LYS A 45 16.22 -8.68 -7.51
N GLU A 46 17.06 -7.90 -6.84
CA GLU A 46 17.09 -7.80 -5.38
C GLU A 46 16.12 -6.70 -4.95
N VAL A 47 15.17 -7.00 -4.08
CA VAL A 47 14.13 -6.06 -3.66
C VAL A 47 14.40 -5.64 -2.22
N LEU A 48 14.85 -4.41 -2.04
CA LEU A 48 15.17 -3.81 -0.75
C LEU A 48 13.91 -3.17 -0.18
N LEU A 49 13.50 -3.61 1.01
CA LEU A 49 12.24 -3.20 1.62
C LEU A 49 12.47 -2.31 2.84
N SER A 50 11.78 -1.19 2.86
CA SER A 50 11.72 -0.26 4.00
C SER A 50 10.27 -0.05 4.42
N SER A 51 10.02 0.24 5.69
CA SER A 51 8.67 0.48 6.16
C SER A 51 8.50 1.75 6.97
N ILE A 52 7.35 2.41 6.79
CA ILE A 52 6.96 3.60 7.54
C ILE A 52 5.57 3.40 8.13
N ARG A 53 5.41 3.75 9.41
CA ARG A 53 4.10 3.79 10.06
C ARG A 53 3.46 5.14 9.82
N LEU A 54 2.27 5.14 9.21
CA LEU A 54 1.48 6.34 8.99
C LEU A 54 0.50 6.58 10.15
N PRO A 55 0.28 7.84 10.53
CA PRO A 55 -0.78 8.19 11.47
C PRO A 55 -2.15 7.99 10.82
N VAL A 56 -3.19 7.81 11.64
CA VAL A 56 -4.58 7.79 11.18
C VAL A 56 -5.15 9.20 11.35
N GLU A 57 -4.57 10.16 10.63
CA GLU A 57 -4.90 11.59 10.67
C GLU A 57 -4.77 12.21 9.26
N TYR A 58 -5.68 13.10 8.83
CA TYR A 58 -5.67 13.59 7.44
C TYR A 58 -4.51 14.53 7.12
N GLN A 59 -4.28 15.54 7.96
CA GLN A 59 -3.24 16.54 7.73
C GLN A 59 -1.83 15.93 7.74
N PRO A 60 -1.46 15.06 8.71
CA PRO A 60 -0.15 14.42 8.67
C PRO A 60 0.10 13.56 7.43
N ILE A 61 -0.93 12.97 6.79
CA ILE A 61 -0.74 12.25 5.53
C ILE A 61 -0.29 13.21 4.41
N ILE A 62 -0.83 14.43 4.37
CA ILE A 62 -0.41 15.47 3.42
C ILE A 62 1.03 15.94 3.69
N ASP A 63 1.46 15.91 4.94
CA ASP A 63 2.82 16.31 5.31
C ASP A 63 3.85 15.19 5.06
N ILE A 64 3.45 13.92 5.25
CA ILE A 64 4.35 12.77 5.23
C ILE A 64 4.46 12.14 3.84
N VAL A 65 3.35 11.93 3.12
CA VAL A 65 3.36 11.12 1.88
C VAL A 65 4.08 11.83 0.72
N PRO A 66 3.84 13.12 0.43
CA PRO A 66 4.48 13.78 -0.71
C PRO A 66 6.01 13.76 -0.70
N PRO A 67 6.70 14.03 0.43
CA PRO A 67 8.16 13.90 0.49
C PRO A 67 8.69 12.50 0.14
N LEU A 68 7.93 11.42 0.39
CA LEU A 68 8.36 10.05 0.09
C LEU A 68 8.49 9.76 -1.41
N HIS A 69 7.83 10.56 -2.25
CA HIS A 69 7.91 10.44 -3.71
C HIS A 69 9.01 11.31 -4.33
N ARG A 70 9.86 11.96 -3.52
CA ARG A 70 10.91 12.86 -3.99
C ARG A 70 12.27 12.41 -3.50
N GLU A 71 13.31 13.04 -4.03
CA GLU A 71 14.66 12.96 -3.45
C GLU A 71 14.62 13.34 -1.95
N PRO A 72 15.34 12.62 -1.06
CA PRO A 72 16.36 11.61 -1.35
C PRO A 72 15.84 10.15 -1.37
N HIS A 73 14.52 9.92 -1.35
CA HIS A 73 13.96 8.59 -1.06
C HIS A 73 13.97 7.62 -2.24
N ASN A 74 13.78 8.11 -3.48
CA ASN A 74 13.94 7.36 -4.74
C ASN A 74 13.37 5.93 -4.75
N PHE A 75 12.18 5.74 -4.17
CA PHE A 75 11.49 4.44 -4.22
C PHE A 75 11.02 4.15 -5.65
N ASN A 76 11.23 2.91 -6.12
CA ASN A 76 10.67 2.42 -7.37
C ASN A 76 9.21 2.00 -7.20
N TYR A 77 8.86 1.51 -6.01
CA TYR A 77 7.50 1.11 -5.65
C TYR A 77 7.12 1.60 -4.27
N VAL A 78 5.86 1.99 -4.11
CA VAL A 78 5.26 2.35 -2.82
C VAL A 78 3.99 1.52 -2.64
N PHE A 79 4.00 0.63 -1.65
CA PHE A 79 2.86 -0.19 -1.26
C PHE A 79 2.27 0.34 0.04
N HIS A 80 1.04 0.82 0.00
CA HIS A 80 0.31 1.20 1.21
C HIS A 80 -0.56 0.05 1.68
N ILE A 81 -0.50 -0.29 2.95
CA ILE A 81 -1.35 -1.32 3.55
C ILE A 81 -2.36 -0.65 4.48
N GLY A 82 -3.63 -1.01 4.36
CA GLY A 82 -4.70 -0.61 5.28
C GLY A 82 -5.48 -1.82 5.77
N VAL A 83 -6.11 -1.71 6.94
CA VAL A 83 -7.07 -2.73 7.39
C VAL A 83 -8.41 -2.48 6.71
N GLY A 84 -8.96 -3.51 6.08
CA GLY A 84 -10.23 -3.49 5.37
C GLY A 84 -11.27 -4.42 6.00
N LEU A 85 -12.25 -4.80 5.19
CA LEU A 85 -13.26 -5.79 5.58
C LEU A 85 -12.66 -7.19 5.67
N ASN A 86 -13.27 -8.04 6.50
CA ASN A 86 -12.94 -9.48 6.56
C ASN A 86 -13.06 -10.15 5.17
N GLY A 87 -12.38 -11.28 5.02
CA GLY A 87 -12.29 -12.03 3.77
C GLY A 87 -10.97 -11.79 3.03
N PRO A 88 -10.97 -11.73 1.69
CA PRO A 88 -9.73 -11.73 0.91
C PRO A 88 -8.97 -10.42 1.00
N ILE A 89 -7.66 -10.49 0.78
CA ILE A 89 -6.82 -9.31 0.56
C ILE A 89 -7.25 -8.63 -0.74
N ARG A 90 -7.34 -7.31 -0.74
CA ARG A 90 -7.80 -6.51 -1.89
C ARG A 90 -6.70 -5.58 -2.37
N MET A 91 -6.42 -5.61 -3.67
CA MET A 91 -5.55 -4.65 -4.35
C MET A 91 -6.41 -3.55 -4.97
N GLU A 92 -6.26 -2.32 -4.47
CA GLU A 92 -7.07 -1.18 -4.91
C GLU A 92 -6.50 -0.58 -6.20
N THR A 93 -7.37 -0.41 -7.19
CA THR A 93 -7.00 0.07 -8.53
C THR A 93 -7.39 1.52 -8.78
N LEU A 94 -8.27 2.08 -7.96
CA LEU A 94 -8.86 3.41 -8.11
C LEU A 94 -8.84 4.13 -6.77
N ALA A 95 -8.50 5.42 -6.79
CA ALA A 95 -8.71 6.33 -5.67
C ALA A 95 -9.51 7.55 -6.11
N ARG A 96 -10.58 7.84 -5.37
CA ARG A 96 -11.43 9.03 -5.54
C ARG A 96 -10.87 10.19 -4.72
N ASN A 97 -11.08 11.41 -5.21
CA ASN A 97 -10.74 12.66 -4.54
C ASN A 97 -11.91 13.20 -3.70
N GLY A 98 -12.46 12.35 -2.82
CA GLY A 98 -13.55 12.70 -1.91
C GLY A 98 -14.96 12.54 -2.49
N PRO A 99 -15.99 13.04 -1.77
CA PRO A 99 -15.88 13.72 -0.47
C PRO A 99 -15.48 12.77 0.67
N TYR A 100 -14.70 13.27 1.63
CA TYR A 100 -14.30 12.55 2.84
C TYR A 100 -15.05 13.11 4.05
N ASN A 101 -15.67 12.24 4.85
CA ASN A 101 -16.55 12.64 5.97
C ASN A 101 -16.33 11.82 7.25
N LYS A 102 -15.34 10.93 7.27
CA LYS A 102 -15.04 10.05 8.41
C LYS A 102 -14.03 10.70 9.33
N ILE A 103 -14.36 10.81 10.61
CA ILE A 103 -13.48 11.37 11.65
C ILE A 103 -12.20 10.55 11.80
N ASP A 104 -11.08 11.23 11.94
CA ASP A 104 -9.77 10.63 12.18
C ASP A 104 -9.44 10.50 13.69
N ASN A 105 -8.21 10.09 14.04
CA ASN A 105 -7.79 9.92 15.42
C ASN A 105 -7.72 11.24 16.23
N ARG A 106 -7.78 12.41 15.57
CA ARG A 106 -7.88 13.73 16.20
C ARG A 106 -9.31 14.25 16.29
N ASN A 107 -10.29 13.46 15.86
CA ASN A 107 -11.67 13.87 15.66
C ASN A 107 -11.82 14.96 14.60
N GLU A 108 -10.93 14.97 13.60
CA GLU A 108 -10.95 15.91 12.48
C GLU A 108 -11.45 15.22 11.20
N THR A 109 -11.96 16.03 10.27
CA THR A 109 -12.42 15.62 8.94
C THR A 109 -12.10 16.73 7.94
N PRO A 110 -11.62 16.41 6.73
CA PRO A 110 -11.28 17.41 5.72
C PRO A 110 -12.55 17.81 4.95
N VAL A 111 -13.55 18.33 5.66
CA VAL A 111 -14.90 18.56 5.10
C VAL A 111 -14.83 19.59 3.98
N GLY A 112 -15.18 19.15 2.77
CA GLY A 112 -15.16 20.00 1.58
C GLY A 112 -13.77 20.22 1.00
N GLU A 113 -12.73 19.64 1.61
CA GLU A 113 -11.40 19.64 1.03
C GLU A 113 -11.30 18.54 -0.02
N VAL A 114 -10.87 18.93 -1.20
CA VAL A 114 -10.37 18.06 -2.24
C VAL A 114 -8.90 18.39 -2.42
N ILE A 115 -8.09 17.38 -2.68
CA ILE A 115 -6.69 17.68 -2.98
C ILE A 115 -6.62 18.15 -4.43
N GLU A 116 -5.81 19.16 -4.74
CA GLU A 116 -5.69 19.64 -6.12
C GLU A 116 -5.35 18.48 -7.08
N GLY A 117 -6.15 18.33 -8.14
CA GLY A 117 -6.01 17.23 -9.09
C GLY A 117 -7.34 16.76 -9.69
N PRO A 118 -7.31 15.65 -10.45
CA PRO A 118 -8.53 15.07 -11.05
C PRO A 118 -9.47 14.49 -9.97
N PRO A 119 -10.74 14.21 -10.31
CA PRO A 119 -11.70 13.62 -9.37
C PRO A 119 -11.34 12.19 -8.95
N GLN A 120 -10.51 11.48 -9.73
CA GLN A 120 -10.05 10.14 -9.42
C GLN A 120 -8.72 9.85 -10.12
N LEU A 121 -7.95 8.91 -9.57
CA LEU A 121 -6.68 8.41 -10.09
C LEU A 121 -6.66 6.89 -10.08
N PHE A 122 -5.85 6.29 -10.95
CA PHE A 122 -5.71 4.85 -11.11
C PHE A 122 -4.27 4.41 -10.88
N THR A 123 -4.08 3.24 -10.29
CA THR A 123 -2.75 2.61 -10.23
C THR A 123 -2.27 2.23 -11.64
N LYS A 124 -0.95 2.28 -11.86
CA LYS A 124 -0.30 1.74 -13.06
C LYS A 124 -0.18 0.20 -13.02
N VAL A 125 -0.44 -0.43 -11.87
CA VAL A 125 -0.34 -1.88 -11.70
C VAL A 125 -1.48 -2.58 -12.44
N ASN A 126 -1.13 -3.50 -13.34
CA ASN A 126 -2.11 -4.44 -13.90
C ASN A 126 -2.44 -5.52 -12.87
N VAL A 127 -3.39 -5.22 -11.97
CA VAL A 127 -3.79 -6.08 -10.85
C VAL A 127 -4.35 -7.43 -11.32
N GLU A 128 -5.07 -7.46 -12.45
CA GLU A 128 -5.60 -8.70 -13.02
C GLU A 128 -4.47 -9.66 -13.39
N HIS A 129 -3.44 -9.15 -14.07
CA HIS A 129 -2.26 -9.93 -14.41
C HIS A 129 -1.49 -10.41 -13.17
N VAL A 130 -1.40 -9.60 -12.11
CA VAL A 130 -0.79 -10.02 -10.83
C VAL A 130 -1.59 -11.16 -10.18
N ILE A 131 -2.93 -11.12 -10.24
CA ILE A 131 -3.78 -12.21 -9.73
C ILE A 131 -3.57 -13.49 -10.54
N GLU A 132 -3.51 -13.41 -11.87
CA GLU A 132 -3.22 -14.55 -12.74
C GLU A 132 -1.83 -15.14 -12.46
N TRP A 133 -0.83 -14.27 -12.30
CA TRP A 133 0.51 -14.65 -11.89
C TRP A 133 0.48 -15.39 -10.54
N GLY A 134 -0.21 -14.86 -9.53
CA GLY A 134 -0.29 -15.46 -8.19
C GLY A 134 -1.03 -16.80 -8.20
N LYS A 135 -2.09 -16.93 -9.00
CA LYS A 135 -2.76 -18.22 -9.25
C LYS A 135 -1.79 -19.25 -9.83
N SER A 136 -0.98 -18.84 -10.81
CA SER A 136 -0.05 -19.74 -11.52
C SER A 136 1.22 -20.09 -10.73
N LYS A 137 1.76 -19.16 -9.94
CA LYS A 137 3.07 -19.29 -9.27
C LYS A 137 2.99 -19.57 -7.78
N LYS A 138 1.94 -19.10 -7.12
CA LYS A 138 1.79 -19.16 -5.65
C LYS A 138 0.58 -20.00 -5.22
N GLY A 139 -0.24 -20.44 -6.17
CA GLY A 139 -1.44 -21.25 -5.90
C GLY A 139 -2.56 -20.45 -5.25
N TRP A 140 -2.61 -19.12 -5.49
CA TRP A 140 -3.73 -18.30 -5.04
C TRP A 140 -5.06 -18.86 -5.55
N LYS A 141 -6.08 -18.77 -4.71
CA LYS A 141 -7.45 -19.13 -5.07
C LYS A 141 -8.29 -17.84 -5.05
N ASP A 142 -9.14 -17.71 -4.05
CA ASP A 142 -10.00 -16.54 -3.84
C ASP A 142 -9.50 -15.63 -2.72
N ASN A 143 -8.26 -15.82 -2.25
CA ASN A 143 -7.64 -15.09 -1.13
C ASN A 143 -7.14 -13.68 -1.50
N VAL A 144 -7.04 -13.36 -2.80
CA VAL A 144 -6.65 -12.04 -3.31
C VAL A 144 -7.64 -11.59 -4.38
N ARG A 145 -8.08 -10.33 -4.34
CA ARG A 145 -9.03 -9.76 -5.31
C ARG A 145 -8.65 -8.34 -5.73
N LEU A 146 -9.11 -7.95 -6.92
CA LEU A 146 -9.13 -6.57 -7.35
C LEU A 146 -10.23 -5.81 -6.61
N SER A 147 -9.97 -4.54 -6.30
CA SER A 147 -10.95 -3.61 -5.75
C SER A 147 -10.82 -2.22 -6.38
N THR A 148 -11.91 -1.47 -6.41
CA THR A 148 -12.00 -0.08 -6.92
C THR A 148 -12.56 0.87 -5.87
N ASP A 149 -12.64 0.42 -4.61
CA ASP A 149 -13.24 1.14 -3.50
C ASP A 149 -12.32 1.06 -2.28
N ALA A 150 -11.41 2.04 -2.18
CA ALA A 150 -10.52 2.18 -1.03
C ALA A 150 -11.22 2.79 0.21
N GLY A 151 -12.54 3.03 0.15
CA GLY A 151 -13.39 3.27 1.32
C GLY A 151 -13.59 4.73 1.76
N LEU A 152 -13.21 5.75 0.98
CA LEU A 152 -13.38 7.19 1.28
C LEU A 152 -13.01 7.56 2.73
N TYR A 153 -11.89 7.02 3.20
CA TYR A 153 -11.26 7.37 4.48
C TYR A 153 -9.76 7.61 4.24
N LEU A 154 -8.94 7.45 5.28
CA LEU A 154 -7.49 7.64 5.20
C LEU A 154 -6.78 6.64 4.28
N CYS A 155 -7.35 5.45 4.06
CA CYS A 155 -6.84 4.53 3.03
C CYS A 155 -6.90 5.16 1.64
N GLU A 156 -8.07 5.65 1.24
CA GLU A 156 -8.27 6.30 -0.06
C GLU A 156 -7.60 7.67 -0.14
N TRP A 157 -7.58 8.45 0.94
CA TRP A 157 -6.83 9.72 1.03
C TRP A 157 -5.34 9.51 0.79
N THR A 158 -4.77 8.46 1.39
CA THR A 158 -3.36 8.08 1.22
C THR A 158 -3.08 7.58 -0.19
N LEU A 159 -3.93 6.69 -0.73
CA LEU A 159 -3.76 6.20 -2.10
C LEU A 159 -3.87 7.34 -3.12
N PHE A 160 -4.87 8.22 -2.99
CA PHE A 160 -5.03 9.37 -3.88
C PHE A 160 -3.81 10.30 -3.79
N THR A 161 -3.37 10.61 -2.57
CA THR A 161 -2.18 11.45 -2.34
C THR A 161 -0.95 10.84 -3.01
N SER A 162 -0.66 9.56 -2.75
CA SER A 162 0.50 8.89 -3.32
C SER A 162 0.44 8.77 -4.84
N LEU A 163 -0.73 8.44 -5.42
CA LEU A 163 -0.90 8.38 -6.88
C LEU A 163 -0.65 9.75 -7.52
N ARG A 164 -1.18 10.82 -6.94
CA ARG A 164 -0.96 12.19 -7.44
C ARG A 164 0.51 12.56 -7.41
N GLU A 165 1.19 12.27 -6.30
CA GLU A 165 2.61 12.62 -6.15
C GLU A 165 3.51 11.77 -7.04
N SER A 166 3.12 10.53 -7.38
CA SER A 166 3.88 9.66 -8.28
C SER A 166 3.91 10.09 -9.75
N VAL A 167 3.10 11.08 -10.15
CA VAL A 167 3.03 11.57 -11.55
C VAL A 167 3.52 13.01 -11.72
N LYS A 168 4.02 13.64 -10.65
CA LYS A 168 4.61 14.99 -10.72
C LYS A 168 5.98 14.97 -11.38
N GLU A 169 6.40 16.11 -11.94
CA GLU A 169 7.69 16.25 -12.64
C GLU A 169 8.91 16.02 -11.71
N ASP A 170 8.79 16.41 -10.44
CA ASP A 170 9.84 16.25 -9.42
C ASP A 170 9.76 14.90 -8.67
N SER A 171 8.95 13.98 -9.17
CA SER A 171 8.68 12.68 -8.56
C SER A 171 9.73 11.63 -8.93
N SER A 172 9.91 10.63 -8.06
CA SER A 172 10.62 9.37 -8.38
C SER A 172 9.86 8.49 -9.38
N ASN A 173 8.64 8.88 -9.78
CA ASN A 173 7.76 8.13 -10.69
C ASN A 173 7.46 6.71 -10.17
N ALA A 174 7.43 6.54 -8.84
CA ALA A 174 7.19 5.27 -8.18
C ALA A 174 5.87 4.62 -8.64
N THR A 175 5.85 3.30 -8.79
CA THR A 175 4.61 2.56 -8.97
C THR A 175 3.91 2.41 -7.61
N VAL A 176 2.66 2.89 -7.52
CA VAL A 176 1.89 2.94 -6.27
C VAL A 176 0.77 1.90 -6.27
N LEU A 177 0.61 1.17 -5.18
CA LEU A 177 -0.53 0.27 -4.96
C LEU A 177 -1.00 0.33 -3.51
N PHE A 178 -2.32 0.30 -3.29
CA PHE A 178 -2.89 0.09 -1.96
C PHE A 178 -3.38 -1.35 -1.80
N ILE A 179 -3.11 -1.95 -0.65
CA ILE A 179 -3.48 -3.31 -0.31
C ILE A 179 -4.30 -3.28 0.98
N HIS A 180 -5.58 -3.65 0.90
CA HIS A 180 -6.40 -3.89 2.08
C HIS A 180 -6.20 -5.32 2.58
N VAL A 181 -5.76 -5.46 3.83
CA VAL A 181 -5.71 -6.74 4.56
C VAL A 181 -6.91 -6.87 5.49
N PRO A 182 -7.44 -8.07 5.75
CA PRO A 182 -8.54 -8.26 6.69
C PRO A 182 -8.12 -8.04 8.15
N GLN A 183 -9.06 -8.15 9.08
CA GLN A 183 -8.71 -8.24 10.50
C GLN A 183 -7.97 -9.54 10.79
N ILE A 184 -7.08 -9.50 11.79
CA ILE A 184 -6.42 -10.70 12.32
C ILE A 184 -7.49 -11.57 12.97
N GLY A 185 -7.52 -12.85 12.60
CA GLY A 185 -8.38 -13.83 13.25
C GLY A 185 -7.97 -15.25 12.93
N GLU A 186 -8.46 -16.17 13.73
CA GLU A 186 -8.27 -17.61 13.57
C GLU A 186 -9.63 -18.26 13.32
N GLY A 187 -9.71 -19.18 12.36
CA GLY A 187 -10.94 -19.86 11.99
C GLY A 187 -11.29 -19.73 10.51
N GLU A 188 -12.42 -20.32 10.12
CA GLU A 188 -12.85 -20.38 8.74
C GLU A 188 -13.12 -18.97 8.18
N GLY A 189 -12.46 -18.63 7.06
CA GLY A 189 -12.61 -17.33 6.40
C GLY A 189 -11.84 -16.16 7.05
N MET A 190 -11.07 -16.41 8.11
CA MET A 190 -10.17 -15.43 8.72
C MET A 190 -8.72 -15.65 8.29
N MET A 191 -7.87 -14.63 8.41
CA MET A 191 -6.45 -14.74 8.09
C MET A 191 -5.60 -14.45 9.32
N THR A 192 -4.56 -15.28 9.50
CA THR A 192 -3.51 -15.03 10.47
C THR A 192 -2.58 -13.92 9.98
N LEU A 193 -1.86 -13.27 10.89
CA LEU A 193 -0.84 -12.28 10.54
C LEU A 193 0.23 -12.87 9.62
N GLU A 194 0.62 -14.12 9.84
CA GLU A 194 1.59 -14.85 9.00
C GLU A 194 1.06 -15.01 7.57
N SER A 195 -0.17 -15.49 7.40
CA SER A 195 -0.78 -15.66 6.07
C SER A 195 -0.96 -14.33 5.35
N MET A 196 -1.32 -13.25 6.06
CA MET A 196 -1.39 -11.91 5.50
C MET A 196 -0.01 -11.42 5.03
N THR A 197 1.02 -11.58 5.87
CA THR A 197 2.40 -11.18 5.57
C THR A 197 2.95 -11.91 4.36
N GLN A 198 2.75 -13.23 4.30
CA GLN A 198 3.15 -14.04 3.15
C GLN A 198 2.44 -13.57 1.87
N THR A 199 1.12 -13.39 1.91
CA THR A 199 0.35 -12.99 0.72
C THR A 199 0.76 -11.59 0.25
N VAL A 200 1.02 -10.65 1.15
CA VAL A 200 1.52 -9.31 0.79
C VAL A 200 2.91 -9.38 0.17
N SER A 201 3.81 -10.21 0.72
CA SER A 201 5.14 -10.44 0.13
C SER A 201 5.03 -10.96 -1.30
N GLU A 202 4.12 -11.91 -1.54
CA GLU A 202 3.85 -12.47 -2.87
C GLU A 202 3.23 -11.44 -3.82
N ILE A 203 2.36 -10.54 -3.34
CA ILE A 203 1.84 -9.41 -4.13
C ILE A 203 2.99 -8.50 -4.57
N ILE A 204 3.89 -8.11 -3.65
CA ILE A 204 5.05 -7.28 -3.96
C ILE A 204 5.93 -7.95 -5.02
N GLU A 205 6.24 -9.24 -4.82
CA GLU A 205 7.00 -10.03 -5.79
C GLU A 205 6.33 -10.05 -7.17
N GLY A 206 5.02 -10.31 -7.21
CA GLY A 206 4.23 -10.40 -8.43
C GLY A 206 4.14 -9.07 -9.18
N VAL A 207 3.96 -7.95 -8.48
CA VAL A 207 3.96 -6.61 -9.10
C VAL A 207 5.31 -6.32 -9.75
N ILE A 208 6.42 -6.63 -9.05
CA ILE A 208 7.76 -6.38 -9.56
C ILE A 208 8.09 -7.34 -10.72
N ALA A 209 7.70 -8.61 -10.64
CA ALA A 209 7.94 -9.61 -11.68
C ALA A 209 7.22 -9.31 -12.99
N ASN A 210 6.10 -8.58 -12.92
CA ASN A 210 5.26 -8.22 -14.07
C ASN A 210 5.37 -6.73 -14.43
N SER A 211 6.39 -6.03 -13.90
CA SER A 211 6.77 -4.71 -14.38
C SER A 211 7.52 -4.85 -15.71
N ASN A 212 7.06 -4.14 -16.75
CA ASN A 212 7.72 -4.08 -18.05
C ASN A 212 9.10 -3.42 -17.95
#